data_AF-A0A8J3DZL9-F1
#
_entry.id   AF-A0A8J3DZL9-F1
#
_cell.length_a   1.000
_cell.length_b   1.000
_cell.length_c   1.000
_cell.angle_alpha   90.00
_cell.angle_beta   90.00
_cell.angle_gamma   90.00
#
_symmetry.space_group_name_H-M   'P 1'
#
loop_
_entity.id
_entity.type
_entity.pdbx_description
1 polymer ?
#
loop_
_entity_poly.entity_id
_entity_poly.type
_entity_poly.pdbx_seq_one_letter_code
_entity_poly.pdbx_strand_id
1 'polypeptide(L)'
;MPFTSINEQLERLSKHDFHKLLGCLPFWGLVSTANGITERYSGQRVSCFGLNDEEMDILQQRLQHTGLTVNSAPNQSAHHFMICFESRLSHPITIHKEKMNYQLKPLLTIQPIEISQLIYKNVWLLPQKSPIRLTIDADYRDYAPEWISYLILHYFLNHEGTLTPPHLSYADFQFFVHRILYPINPLFAQSYLETAPTLEQWPKLPLKKLADKRADDDLQKGKENPVSSNASTETPFLGHHVDQHTTINPFKKAASNPSRSTINPFKKEH
;
A
#
# COMPACT_ATOMS: atom_id res chain seq x y z
N MET A 1 3.27 26.72 16.77
CA MET A 1 2.48 27.76 16.09
C MET A 1 1.03 27.33 16.12
N PRO A 2 0.11 28.11 16.68
CA PRO A 2 -0.97 27.56 17.49
C PRO A 2 -2.21 27.24 16.63
N PHE A 3 -2.89 26.16 16.98
CA PHE A 3 -4.17 25.72 16.42
C PHE A 3 -5.24 26.81 16.24
N THR A 4 -5.08 27.97 16.90
CA THR A 4 -5.94 29.16 16.79
C THR A 4 -6.18 29.64 15.35
N SER A 5 -5.16 29.71 14.48
CA SER A 5 -5.37 30.16 13.08
C SER A 5 -6.10 29.13 12.23
N ILE A 6 -5.97 27.84 12.56
CA ILE A 6 -6.68 26.76 11.88
C ILE A 6 -8.16 26.79 12.23
N ASN A 7 -8.51 27.16 13.47
CA ASN A 7 -9.90 27.22 13.93
C ASN A 7 -10.73 28.24 13.14
N GLU A 8 -10.17 29.41 12.86
CA GLU A 8 -10.81 30.40 11.97
C GLU A 8 -11.00 29.87 10.54
N GLN A 9 -10.10 29.01 10.07
CA GLN A 9 -10.23 28.40 8.75
C GLN A 9 -11.29 27.31 8.72
N LEU A 10 -11.52 26.61 9.83
CA LEU A 10 -12.58 25.61 9.99
C LEU A 10 -13.97 26.24 9.95
N GLU A 11 -14.15 27.41 10.60
CA GLU A 11 -15.42 28.15 10.58
C GLU A 11 -15.83 28.59 9.16
N ARG A 12 -14.86 28.72 8.26
CA ARG A 12 -15.08 29.08 6.85
C ARG A 12 -15.37 27.89 5.94
N LEU A 13 -15.36 26.66 6.45
CA LEU A 13 -15.71 25.48 5.65
C LEU A 13 -17.23 25.29 5.60
N SER A 14 -17.72 24.81 4.45
CA SER A 14 -19.11 24.35 4.39
C SER A 14 -19.30 23.14 5.32
N LYS A 15 -20.53 22.90 5.79
CA LYS A 15 -20.84 21.71 6.61
C LYS A 15 -20.45 20.40 5.90
N HIS A 16 -20.58 20.37 4.58
CA HIS A 16 -20.20 19.23 3.74
C HIS A 16 -18.69 19.01 3.74
N ASP A 17 -17.91 20.07 3.52
CA ASP A 17 -16.45 19.98 3.50
C ASP A 17 -15.87 19.67 4.88
N PHE A 18 -16.48 20.22 5.93
CA PHE A 18 -16.12 19.87 7.30
C PHE A 18 -16.33 18.37 7.57
N HIS A 19 -17.44 17.77 7.10
CA HIS A 19 -17.66 16.34 7.27
C HIS A 19 -16.64 15.49 6.51
N LYS A 20 -16.24 15.89 5.29
CA LYS A 20 -15.15 15.23 4.56
C LYS A 20 -13.82 15.34 5.30
N LEU A 21 -13.51 16.52 5.85
CA LEU A 21 -12.32 16.77 6.64
C LEU A 21 -12.25 15.85 7.87
N LEU A 22 -13.37 15.66 8.58
CA LEU A 22 -13.42 14.74 9.74
C LEU A 22 -13.00 13.31 9.37
N GLY A 23 -13.24 12.87 8.15
CA GLY A 23 -12.77 11.57 7.65
C GLY A 23 -11.26 11.52 7.40
N CYS A 24 -10.61 12.66 7.16
CA CYS A 24 -9.17 12.75 6.89
C CYS A 24 -8.34 12.84 8.18
N LEU A 25 -8.82 13.58 9.19
CA LEU A 25 -8.06 13.87 10.42
C LEU A 25 -7.43 12.65 11.11
N PRO A 26 -8.11 11.49 11.25
CA PRO A 26 -7.51 10.32 11.88
C PRO A 26 -6.23 9.85 11.19
N PHE A 27 -6.19 9.95 9.86
CA PHE A 27 -5.03 9.55 9.03
C PHE A 27 -3.83 10.48 9.18
N TRP A 28 -4.05 11.67 9.74
CA TRP A 28 -3.00 12.62 10.09
C TRP A 28 -2.70 12.61 11.60
N GLY A 29 -3.25 11.68 12.37
CA GLY A 29 -3.08 11.68 13.84
C GLY A 29 -3.68 12.91 14.52
N LEU A 30 -4.74 13.48 13.92
CA LEU A 30 -5.45 14.65 14.42
C LEU A 30 -6.90 14.29 14.79
N VAL A 31 -7.51 15.15 15.59
CA VAL A 31 -8.93 15.05 15.97
C VAL A 31 -9.56 16.44 16.06
N SER A 32 -10.83 16.54 15.69
CA SER A 32 -11.61 17.77 15.88
C SER A 32 -12.29 17.74 17.24
N THR A 33 -12.17 18.83 18.00
CA THR A 33 -12.81 19.06 19.30
C THR A 33 -13.62 20.35 19.28
N ALA A 34 -14.30 20.67 20.38
CA ALA A 34 -14.96 21.97 20.56
C ALA A 34 -14.00 23.16 20.44
N ASN A 35 -12.73 22.96 20.79
CA ASN A 35 -11.68 23.97 20.70
C ASN A 35 -10.93 23.93 19.36
N GLY A 36 -11.46 23.18 18.39
CA GLY A 36 -10.88 23.02 17.05
C GLY A 36 -10.04 21.75 16.87
N ILE A 37 -9.16 21.75 15.87
CA ILE A 37 -8.29 20.60 15.60
C ILE A 37 -7.18 20.53 16.65
N THR A 38 -6.88 19.33 17.12
CA THR A 38 -5.81 19.06 18.10
C THR A 38 -5.17 17.68 17.85
N GLU A 39 -4.13 17.40 18.62
CA GLU A 39 -3.41 16.12 18.68
C GLU A 39 -4.34 14.97 19.07
N ARG A 40 -4.27 13.84 18.35
CA ARG A 40 -5.07 12.64 18.67
C ARG A 40 -4.40 11.73 19.70
N TYR A 41 -3.07 11.67 19.72
CA TYR A 41 -2.31 10.68 20.46
C TYR A 41 -1.46 11.28 21.59
N SER A 42 -1.89 12.42 22.12
CA SER A 42 -1.18 13.11 23.19
C SER A 42 -0.94 12.17 24.39
N GLY A 43 0.30 12.11 24.87
CA GLY A 43 0.72 11.24 25.97
C GLY A 43 1.05 9.79 25.58
N GLN A 44 0.81 9.39 24.33
CA GLN A 44 1.25 8.09 23.81
C GLN A 44 2.74 8.13 23.46
N ARG A 45 3.43 7.01 23.68
CA ARG A 45 4.87 6.87 23.43
C ARG A 45 5.12 5.73 22.46
N VAL A 46 6.14 5.88 21.61
CA VAL A 46 6.61 4.85 20.69
C VAL A 46 8.13 4.80 20.78
N SER A 47 8.70 3.60 20.93
CA SER A 47 10.14 3.41 20.83
C SER A 47 10.50 2.86 19.46
N CYS A 48 11.40 3.54 18.77
CA CYS A 48 11.93 3.16 17.47
C CYS A 48 13.42 2.82 17.63
N PHE A 49 13.82 1.63 17.20
CA PHE A 49 15.20 1.15 17.25
C PHE A 49 15.79 1.01 15.86
N GLY A 50 17.09 1.30 15.73
CA GLY A 50 17.83 1.12 14.47
C GLY A 50 17.94 2.37 13.61
N LEU A 51 17.27 3.46 13.97
CA LEU A 51 17.50 4.79 13.41
C LEU A 51 18.68 5.47 14.12
N ASN A 52 19.44 6.28 13.38
CA ASN A 52 20.41 7.21 13.95
C ASN A 52 19.71 8.46 14.53
N ASP A 53 20.46 9.35 15.18
CA ASP A 53 19.89 10.52 15.87
C ASP A 53 19.22 11.52 14.90
N GLU A 54 19.79 11.70 13.70
CA GLU A 54 19.23 12.58 12.66
C GLU A 54 17.90 12.04 12.12
N GLU A 55 17.85 10.74 11.79
CA GLU A 55 16.65 10.04 11.35
C GLU A 55 15.55 10.07 12.41
N MET A 56 15.94 9.95 13.68
CA MET A 56 15.02 10.03 14.82
C MET A 56 14.45 11.44 14.98
N ASP A 57 15.28 12.48 14.84
CA ASP A 57 14.83 13.86 14.91
C ASP A 57 13.85 14.18 13.76
N ILE A 58 14.17 13.76 12.53
CA ILE A 58 13.26 13.91 11.38
C ILE A 58 11.93 13.19 11.64
N LEU A 59 11.97 11.95 12.15
CA LEU A 59 10.76 11.19 12.48
C LEU A 59 9.92 11.92 13.53
N GLN A 60 10.56 12.48 14.56
CA GLN A 60 9.89 13.25 15.61
C GLN A 60 9.26 14.53 15.04
N GLN A 61 9.96 15.27 14.18
CA GLN A 61 9.43 16.47 13.52
C GLN A 61 8.22 16.15 12.62
N ARG A 62 8.24 15.00 11.92
CA ARG A 62 7.09 14.54 11.10
C ARG A 62 5.87 14.23 11.95
N LEU A 63 6.05 13.65 13.14
CA LEU A 63 4.95 13.23 14.03
C LEU A 63 4.60 14.25 15.12
N GLN A 64 5.31 15.37 15.23
CA GLN A 64 5.13 16.33 16.34
C GLN A 64 3.69 16.82 16.52
N HIS A 65 2.93 16.93 15.43
CA HIS A 65 1.56 17.44 15.42
C HIS A 65 0.51 16.44 15.97
N THR A 66 0.94 15.20 16.20
CA THR A 66 0.05 14.10 16.58
C THR A 66 -0.02 13.93 18.09
N GLY A 67 0.89 14.55 18.84
CA GLY A 67 1.07 14.38 20.28
C GLY A 67 1.87 13.13 20.68
N LEU A 68 2.34 12.34 19.71
CA LEU A 68 3.20 11.18 19.95
C LEU A 68 4.59 11.61 20.41
N THR A 69 5.09 10.94 21.46
CA THR A 69 6.51 11.00 21.81
C THR A 69 7.23 9.81 21.20
N VAL A 70 8.22 10.05 20.34
CA VAL A 70 9.08 9.02 19.76
C VAL A 70 10.42 9.03 20.48
N ASN A 71 10.96 7.85 20.82
CA ASN A 71 12.26 7.72 21.48
C ASN A 71 12.98 6.45 21.04
N SER A 72 14.24 6.28 21.46
CA SER A 72 15.04 5.07 21.25
C SER A 72 15.14 4.17 22.50
N ALA A 73 14.43 4.51 23.58
CA ALA A 73 14.59 3.88 24.89
C ALA A 73 13.56 2.77 25.14
N PRO A 74 13.95 1.50 25.30
CA PRO A 74 13.02 0.36 25.31
C PRO A 74 12.07 0.30 26.49
N ASN A 75 12.46 0.87 27.63
CA ASN A 75 11.68 0.79 28.85
C ASN A 75 10.68 1.95 29.00
N GLN A 76 10.56 2.82 27.99
CA GLN A 76 9.75 4.05 28.08
C GLN A 76 8.44 3.98 27.31
N SER A 77 8.17 2.89 26.60
CA SER A 77 7.00 2.71 25.72
C SER A 77 6.47 1.28 25.76
N ALA A 78 5.15 1.12 25.58
CA ALA A 78 4.50 -0.17 25.31
C ALA A 78 4.48 -0.53 23.81
N HIS A 79 4.79 0.44 22.94
CA HIS A 79 4.79 0.30 21.49
C HIS A 79 6.21 0.41 20.95
N HIS A 80 6.69 -0.67 20.35
CA HIS A 80 8.04 -0.81 19.82
C HIS A 80 8.03 -1.05 18.30
N PHE A 81 8.91 -0.34 17.61
CA PHE A 81 9.29 -0.52 16.22
C PHE A 81 10.77 -0.85 16.14
N MET A 82 11.12 -2.01 15.61
CA MET A 82 12.49 -2.46 15.39
C MET A 82 12.80 -2.35 13.90
N ILE A 83 13.73 -1.46 13.55
CA ILE A 83 14.11 -1.17 12.17
C ILE A 83 15.51 -1.72 11.91
N CYS A 84 15.65 -2.50 10.84
CA CYS A 84 16.92 -2.98 10.32
C CYS A 84 17.14 -2.42 8.93
N PHE A 85 18.40 -2.10 8.59
CA PHE A 85 18.80 -1.73 7.25
C PHE A 85 19.65 -2.83 6.64
N GLU A 86 19.23 -3.35 5.49
CA GLU A 86 19.94 -4.41 4.76
C GLU A 86 20.15 -4.00 3.31
N SER A 87 21.32 -4.29 2.74
CA SER A 87 21.57 -4.04 1.32
C SER A 87 21.07 -5.20 0.46
N ARG A 88 20.76 -4.92 -0.82
CA ARG A 88 20.40 -5.91 -1.84
C ARG A 88 19.07 -6.62 -1.55
N LEU A 89 18.11 -5.91 -0.97
CA LEU A 89 16.75 -6.42 -0.90
C LEU A 89 16.10 -6.32 -2.27
N SER A 90 15.17 -7.23 -2.53
CA SER A 90 14.36 -7.16 -3.75
C SER A 90 13.24 -6.10 -3.66
N HIS A 91 13.03 -5.53 -2.48
CA HIS A 91 11.90 -4.65 -2.16
C HIS A 91 12.33 -3.58 -1.15
N PRO A 92 11.80 -2.34 -1.24
CA PRO A 92 12.23 -1.24 -0.37
C PRO A 92 11.94 -1.44 1.12
N ILE A 93 10.80 -2.05 1.47
CA ILE A 93 10.44 -2.34 2.87
C ILE A 93 9.91 -3.77 2.96
N THR A 94 10.32 -4.47 4.01
CA THR A 94 9.73 -5.74 4.44
C THR A 94 9.21 -5.61 5.88
N ILE A 95 7.94 -5.97 6.09
CA ILE A 95 7.35 -6.10 7.43
C ILE A 95 7.33 -7.56 7.83
N HIS A 96 7.93 -7.88 8.97
CA HIS A 96 7.97 -9.24 9.50
C HIS A 96 6.80 -9.48 10.45
N LYS A 97 6.02 -10.53 10.19
CA LYS A 97 4.92 -10.98 11.05
C LYS A 97 4.97 -12.50 11.21
N GLU A 98 5.43 -12.94 12.37
CA GLU A 98 5.54 -14.36 12.74
C GLU A 98 6.24 -15.22 11.65
N LYS A 99 5.45 -15.89 10.79
CA LYS A 99 5.91 -16.79 9.72
C LYS A 99 5.82 -16.19 8.31
N MET A 100 5.45 -14.92 8.21
CA MET A 100 5.24 -14.23 6.93
C MET A 100 6.02 -12.93 6.87
N ASN A 101 6.52 -12.63 5.67
CA ASN A 101 7.18 -11.38 5.34
C ASN A 101 6.31 -10.66 4.30
N TYR A 102 5.90 -9.45 4.62
CA TYR A 102 5.14 -8.60 3.71
C TYR A 102 6.07 -7.61 3.04
N GLN A 103 6.24 -7.79 1.74
CA GLN A 103 7.09 -6.93 0.92
C GLN A 103 6.24 -5.77 0.40
N LEU A 104 6.62 -4.56 0.77
CA LEU A 104 5.92 -3.34 0.39
C LEU A 104 6.70 -2.62 -0.71
N LYS A 105 5.95 -1.93 -1.57
CA LYS A 105 6.47 -1.06 -2.63
C LYS A 105 5.91 0.34 -2.40
N PRO A 106 6.61 1.17 -1.61
CA PRO A 106 6.16 2.53 -1.31
C PRO A 106 5.94 3.32 -2.59
N LEU A 107 4.93 4.18 -2.58
CA LEU A 107 4.68 5.11 -3.66
C LEU A 107 5.75 6.20 -3.61
N LEU A 108 6.71 6.13 -4.54
CA LEU A 108 7.77 7.13 -4.65
C LEU A 108 7.32 8.36 -5.43
N THR A 109 6.34 8.23 -6.34
CA THR A 109 5.83 9.33 -7.17
C THR A 109 4.34 9.53 -6.95
N ILE A 110 3.91 10.79 -6.78
CA ILE A 110 2.49 11.15 -6.66
C ILE A 110 1.90 11.23 -8.07
N GLN A 111 1.68 10.09 -8.72
CA GLN A 111 0.73 10.02 -9.84
C GLN A 111 -0.59 9.42 -9.33
N PRO A 112 -1.71 10.16 -9.39
CA PRO A 112 -2.92 9.78 -8.68
C PRO A 112 -3.66 8.63 -9.38
N ILE A 113 -3.95 7.56 -8.64
CA ILE A 113 -4.99 6.58 -8.99
C ILE A 113 -6.10 6.60 -7.93
N GLU A 114 -5.76 6.61 -6.63
CA GLU A 114 -6.74 6.62 -5.53
C GLU A 114 -6.24 7.35 -4.25
N ILE A 115 -7.14 7.99 -3.49
CA ILE A 115 -6.82 8.66 -2.20
C ILE A 115 -6.25 7.69 -1.16
N SER A 116 -6.75 6.46 -1.13
CA SER A 116 -6.24 5.39 -0.27
C SER A 116 -4.72 5.20 -0.43
N GLN A 117 -4.25 5.20 -1.68
CA GLN A 117 -2.83 5.06 -2.00
C GLN A 117 -2.01 6.27 -1.55
N LEU A 118 -2.59 7.47 -1.59
CA LEU A 118 -1.93 8.69 -1.11
C LEU A 118 -1.81 8.72 0.41
N ILE A 119 -2.89 8.38 1.12
CA ILE A 119 -2.92 8.38 2.58
C ILE A 119 -1.88 7.43 3.16
N TYR A 120 -1.76 6.23 2.59
CA TYR A 120 -0.85 5.20 3.09
C TYR A 120 0.49 5.14 2.35
N LYS A 121 0.67 5.86 1.23
CA LYS A 121 1.82 5.72 0.31
C LYS A 121 2.16 4.29 -0.08
N ASN A 122 1.17 3.40 -0.22
CA ASN A 122 1.35 1.94 -0.37
C ASN A 122 2.18 1.28 0.75
N VAL A 123 2.33 1.97 1.88
CA VAL A 123 2.97 1.48 3.10
C VAL A 123 1.87 1.07 4.09
N TRP A 124 1.35 -0.14 3.91
CA TRP A 124 0.29 -0.71 4.73
C TRP A 124 0.87 -1.64 5.82
N LEU A 125 0.38 -1.49 7.04
CA LEU A 125 0.65 -2.35 8.18
C LEU A 125 -0.57 -3.24 8.43
N LEU A 126 -0.38 -4.56 8.38
CA LEU A 126 -1.43 -5.48 8.81
C LEU A 126 -1.62 -5.41 10.33
N PRO A 127 -2.84 -5.66 10.85
CA PRO A 127 -3.07 -5.77 12.28
C PRO A 127 -2.09 -6.77 12.91
N GLN A 128 -1.26 -6.30 13.83
CA GLN A 128 -0.32 -7.11 14.57
C GLN A 128 0.05 -6.43 15.89
N LYS A 129 0.50 -7.24 16.86
CA LYS A 129 0.95 -6.75 18.16
C LYS A 129 2.39 -6.25 18.07
N SER A 130 2.75 -5.36 18.99
CA SER A 130 4.13 -4.95 19.19
C SER A 130 4.99 -6.13 19.70
N PRO A 131 6.29 -6.24 19.34
CA PRO A 131 7.07 -5.32 18.50
C PRO A 131 6.77 -5.44 17.00
N ILE A 132 6.72 -4.29 16.31
CA ILE A 132 6.69 -4.22 14.86
C ILE A 132 8.12 -4.34 14.34
N ARG A 133 8.41 -5.33 13.50
CA ARG A 133 9.74 -5.53 12.92
C ARG A 133 9.75 -5.17 11.44
N LEU A 134 10.66 -4.27 11.07
CA LEU A 134 10.80 -3.72 9.73
C LEU A 134 12.24 -3.92 9.25
N THR A 135 12.39 -4.33 8.00
CA THR A 135 13.67 -4.28 7.30
C THR A 135 13.51 -3.37 6.09
N ILE A 136 14.36 -2.34 6.00
CA ILE A 136 14.37 -1.36 4.92
C ILE A 136 15.64 -1.58 4.09
N ASP A 137 15.52 -1.50 2.77
CA ASP A 137 16.70 -1.56 1.92
C ASP A 137 17.58 -0.33 2.17
N ALA A 138 18.87 -0.55 2.39
CA ALA A 138 19.84 0.50 2.69
C ALA A 138 19.85 1.63 1.64
N ASP A 139 19.54 1.34 0.38
CA ASP A 139 19.46 2.33 -0.71
C ASP A 139 18.30 3.33 -0.52
N TYR A 140 17.34 3.01 0.36
CA TYR A 140 16.16 3.84 0.64
C TYR A 140 16.15 4.40 2.07
N ARG A 141 17.30 4.38 2.75
CA ARG A 141 17.44 4.84 4.13
C ARG A 141 16.91 6.27 4.36
N ASP A 142 17.13 7.16 3.40
CA ASP A 142 16.67 8.55 3.45
C ASP A 142 15.14 8.69 3.51
N TYR A 143 14.40 7.69 3.01
CA TYR A 143 12.93 7.65 3.07
C TYR A 143 12.40 7.01 4.35
N ALA A 144 13.25 6.39 5.18
CA ALA A 144 12.83 5.63 6.34
C ALA A 144 12.01 6.46 7.35
N PRO A 145 12.41 7.68 7.75
CA PRO A 145 11.61 8.49 8.69
C PRO A 145 10.19 8.76 8.17
N GLU A 146 10.04 8.98 6.86
CA GLU A 146 8.74 9.16 6.23
C GLU A 146 7.89 7.89 6.35
N TRP A 147 8.40 6.76 5.86
CA TRP A 147 7.65 5.51 5.84
C TRP A 147 7.29 5.03 7.24
N ILE A 148 8.20 5.19 8.20
CA ILE A 148 7.97 4.86 9.60
C ILE A 148 6.88 5.74 10.19
N SER A 149 6.81 7.03 9.85
CA SER A 149 5.74 7.91 10.32
C SER A 149 4.36 7.41 9.89
N TYR A 150 4.23 6.95 8.63
CA TYR A 150 2.99 6.34 8.14
C TYR A 150 2.64 5.03 8.85
N LEU A 151 3.64 4.16 9.05
CA LEU A 151 3.43 2.89 9.75
C LEU A 151 3.02 3.08 11.20
N ILE A 152 3.58 4.08 11.90
CA ILE A 152 3.19 4.42 13.27
C ILE A 152 1.73 4.90 13.32
N LEU A 153 1.35 5.85 12.45
CA LEU A 153 -0.04 6.32 12.38
C LEU A 153 -1.00 5.17 12.08
N HIS A 154 -0.64 4.32 11.12
CA HIS A 154 -1.44 3.17 10.74
C HIS A 154 -1.52 2.10 11.85
N TYR A 155 -0.48 1.94 12.66
CA TYR A 155 -0.50 1.08 13.83
C TYR A 155 -1.59 1.50 14.83
N PHE A 156 -1.65 2.79 15.18
CA PHE A 156 -2.69 3.30 16.08
C PHE A 156 -4.09 3.18 15.47
N LEU A 157 -4.24 3.51 14.19
CA LEU A 157 -5.50 3.37 13.45
C LEU A 157 -6.04 1.94 13.42
N ASN A 158 -5.16 0.95 13.22
CA ASN A 158 -5.50 -0.47 13.31
C ASN A 158 -6.05 -0.84 14.70
N HIS A 159 -5.43 -0.32 15.76
CA HIS A 159 -5.87 -0.58 17.13
C HIS A 159 -7.21 0.08 17.48
N GLU A 160 -7.54 1.20 16.84
CA GLU A 160 -8.80 1.92 17.01
C GLU A 160 -9.92 1.43 16.08
N GLY A 161 -9.62 0.51 15.16
CA GLY A 161 -10.59 0.02 14.16
C GLY A 161 -10.92 1.03 13.06
N THR A 162 -10.12 2.10 12.91
CA THR A 162 -10.33 3.15 11.90
C THR A 162 -9.42 2.90 10.71
N LEU A 163 -9.87 2.15 9.70
CA LEU A 163 -9.02 1.79 8.54
C LEU A 163 -9.59 2.16 7.19
N THR A 164 -10.86 2.54 7.12
CA THR A 164 -11.50 2.89 5.85
C THR A 164 -11.11 4.31 5.48
N PRO A 165 -10.35 4.51 4.38
CA PRO A 165 -10.02 5.84 3.92
C PRO A 165 -11.29 6.60 3.58
N PRO A 166 -11.31 7.93 3.76
CA PRO A 166 -12.44 8.74 3.35
C PRO A 166 -12.67 8.62 1.84
N HIS A 167 -13.95 8.58 1.44
CA HIS A 167 -14.34 8.70 0.04
C HIS A 167 -14.35 10.19 -0.35
N LEU A 168 -13.21 10.70 -0.85
CA LEU A 168 -13.11 12.06 -1.37
C LEU A 168 -12.39 12.15 -2.71
N SER A 169 -12.59 13.27 -3.41
CA SER A 169 -11.86 13.55 -4.64
C SER A 169 -10.41 13.97 -4.32
N TYR A 170 -9.51 13.80 -5.30
CA TYR A 170 -8.13 14.29 -5.19
C TYR A 170 -8.06 15.80 -4.92
N ALA A 171 -8.91 16.58 -5.59
CA ALA A 171 -8.98 18.02 -5.42
C ALA A 171 -9.38 18.41 -3.99
N ASP A 172 -10.39 17.74 -3.41
CA ASP A 172 -10.80 17.95 -2.03
C ASP A 172 -9.65 17.60 -1.06
N PHE A 173 -8.93 16.50 -1.33
CA PHE A 173 -7.84 16.03 -0.46
C PHE A 173 -6.69 17.04 -0.45
N GLN A 174 -6.24 17.46 -1.64
CA GLN A 174 -5.21 18.49 -1.75
C GLN A 174 -5.62 19.80 -1.12
N PHE A 175 -6.89 20.21 -1.27
CA PHE A 175 -7.42 21.40 -0.61
C PHE A 175 -7.28 21.31 0.91
N PHE A 176 -7.66 20.18 1.52
CA PHE A 176 -7.50 20.00 2.96
C PHE A 176 -6.04 19.90 3.39
N VAL A 177 -5.17 19.25 2.61
CA VAL A 177 -3.73 19.21 2.89
C VAL A 177 -3.14 20.62 2.91
N HIS A 178 -3.39 21.42 1.87
CA HIS A 178 -2.86 22.79 1.78
C HIS A 178 -3.42 23.71 2.86
N ARG A 179 -4.72 23.63 3.12
CA ARG A 179 -5.41 24.57 4.00
C ARG A 179 -5.28 24.21 5.48
N ILE A 180 -5.30 22.92 5.81
CA ILE A 180 -5.34 22.46 7.21
C ILE A 180 -4.04 21.81 7.64
N LEU A 181 -3.57 20.79 6.90
CA LEU A 181 -2.41 20.00 7.35
C LEU A 181 -1.10 20.77 7.24
N TYR A 182 -0.90 21.50 6.15
CA TYR A 182 0.35 22.22 5.88
C TYR A 182 0.65 23.30 6.94
N PRO A 183 -0.32 24.14 7.39
CA PRO A 183 -0.09 25.05 8.51
C PRO A 183 0.21 24.36 9.85
N ILE A 184 -0.28 23.13 10.06
CA ILE A 184 -0.05 22.35 11.29
C ILE A 184 1.34 21.72 11.28
N ASN A 185 1.69 21.03 10.20
CA ASN A 185 2.97 20.36 10.03
C ASN A 185 3.38 20.35 8.56
N PRO A 186 4.19 21.34 8.12
CA PRO A 186 4.64 21.42 6.74
C PRO A 186 5.42 20.19 6.29
N LEU A 187 6.28 19.64 7.15
CA LEU A 187 7.14 18.50 6.82
C LEU A 187 6.34 17.23 6.52
N PHE A 188 5.31 16.96 7.34
CA PHE A 188 4.42 15.83 7.09
C PHE A 188 3.51 16.10 5.87
N ALA A 189 2.96 17.31 5.75
CA ALA A 189 2.08 17.70 4.65
C ALA A 189 2.75 17.63 3.28
N GLN A 190 4.02 18.02 3.18
CA GLN A 190 4.82 18.05 1.96
C GLN A 190 4.86 16.68 1.27
N SER A 191 4.87 15.60 2.05
CA SER A 191 4.78 14.22 1.55
C SER A 191 3.57 13.96 0.64
N TYR A 192 2.48 14.72 0.77
CA TYR A 192 1.26 14.61 -0.04
C TYR A 192 1.20 15.61 -1.20
N LEU A 193 2.13 16.58 -1.23
CA LEU A 193 2.16 17.68 -2.19
C LEU A 193 3.29 17.52 -3.22
N GLU A 194 4.38 16.84 -2.85
CA GLU A 194 5.51 16.61 -3.74
C GLU A 194 5.20 15.52 -4.77
N THR A 195 4.97 15.91 -6.02
CA THR A 195 5.35 15.04 -7.13
C THR A 195 6.86 14.85 -7.06
N ALA A 196 7.31 13.70 -6.57
CA ALA A 196 8.74 13.41 -6.50
C ALA A 196 9.45 13.76 -7.81
N PRO A 197 10.71 14.21 -7.76
CA PRO A 197 11.52 14.32 -8.97
C PRO A 197 11.41 12.97 -9.69
N THR A 198 11.07 13.02 -10.97
CA THR A 198 10.89 11.86 -11.83
C THR A 198 12.05 10.90 -11.59
N LEU A 199 11.82 9.84 -10.80
CA LEU A 199 12.70 8.69 -10.70
C LEU A 199 12.57 7.99 -12.04
N GLU A 200 13.26 8.53 -13.04
CA GLU A 200 13.57 7.81 -14.25
C GLU A 200 14.14 6.47 -13.82
N GLN A 201 13.48 5.41 -14.28
CA GLN A 201 14.00 4.06 -14.34
C GLN A 201 14.15 3.36 -12.97
N TRP A 202 13.02 2.81 -12.50
CA TRP A 202 13.09 1.48 -11.89
C TRP A 202 13.89 0.56 -12.83
N PRO A 203 14.93 -0.15 -12.37
CA PRO A 203 15.54 -1.18 -13.19
C PRO A 203 14.48 -2.25 -13.46
N LYS A 204 14.31 -2.62 -14.74
CA LYS A 204 13.50 -3.77 -15.12
C LYS A 204 14.00 -4.96 -14.32
N LEU A 205 13.08 -5.59 -13.57
CA LEU A 205 13.36 -6.83 -12.84
C LEU A 205 14.12 -7.80 -13.76
N PRO A 206 15.20 -8.45 -13.28
CA PRO A 206 15.91 -9.40 -14.13
C PRO A 206 14.93 -10.50 -14.51
N LEU A 207 14.70 -10.65 -15.82
CA LEU A 207 14.01 -11.81 -16.37
C LEU A 207 14.72 -13.03 -15.79
N LYS A 208 14.03 -13.78 -14.92
CA LYS A 208 14.49 -15.09 -14.48
C LYS A 208 14.80 -15.86 -15.76
N LYS A 209 16.09 -16.12 -16.02
CA LYS A 209 16.48 -17.15 -16.97
C LYS A 209 15.85 -18.43 -16.45
N LEU A 210 14.77 -18.88 -17.09
CA LEU A 210 14.34 -20.26 -16.95
C LEU A 210 15.58 -21.09 -17.28
N ALA A 211 15.99 -21.90 -16.32
CA ALA A 211 16.98 -22.92 -16.55
C ALA A 211 16.34 -23.93 -17.51
N ASP A 212 16.63 -23.79 -18.81
CA ASP A 212 16.39 -24.85 -19.77
C ASP A 212 17.40 -25.97 -19.46
N LYS A 213 16.94 -26.92 -18.63
CA LYS A 213 17.52 -28.26 -18.53
C LYS A 213 16.72 -29.19 -19.43
N ARG A 214 17.17 -29.34 -20.68
CA ARG A 214 17.15 -30.59 -21.47
C ARG A 214 18.39 -30.51 -22.38
N ALA A 215 19.51 -31.08 -21.92
CA ALA A 215 19.91 -32.47 -22.18
C ALA A 215 20.29 -32.68 -23.65
N ASP A 216 21.58 -32.94 -23.83
CA ASP A 216 22.35 -33.33 -25.01
C ASP A 216 21.61 -34.26 -26.00
N ASP A 217 21.79 -34.04 -27.31
CA ASP A 217 22.76 -34.83 -28.08
C ASP A 217 22.88 -34.33 -29.53
N ASP A 218 24.12 -33.96 -29.85
CA ASP A 218 24.90 -34.40 -31.02
C ASP A 218 24.53 -34.04 -32.49
N LEU A 219 25.64 -33.73 -33.20
CA LEU A 219 25.90 -33.86 -34.64
C LEU A 219 25.60 -32.69 -35.62
N GLN A 220 26.67 -31.91 -35.81
CA GLN A 220 27.39 -31.69 -37.09
C GLN A 220 26.70 -31.06 -38.32
N LYS A 221 27.33 -29.95 -38.74
CA LYS A 221 27.78 -29.59 -40.11
C LYS A 221 26.75 -29.57 -41.27
N GLY A 222 26.56 -28.36 -41.79
CA GLY A 222 27.02 -28.06 -43.16
C GLY A 222 25.96 -27.90 -44.25
N LYS A 223 25.92 -26.66 -44.78
CA LYS A 223 25.83 -26.27 -46.20
C LYS A 223 24.51 -26.45 -46.98
N GLU A 224 24.21 -25.34 -47.68
CA GLU A 224 23.62 -25.24 -49.03
C GLU A 224 22.07 -25.28 -49.18
N ASN A 225 21.49 -24.08 -49.38
CA ASN A 225 20.38 -23.83 -50.33
C ASN A 225 20.88 -24.13 -51.76
N PRO A 226 20.06 -24.41 -52.81
CA PRO A 226 18.80 -23.68 -53.14
C PRO A 226 17.70 -24.46 -53.95
N VAL A 227 16.67 -23.72 -54.42
CA VAL A 227 15.72 -24.02 -55.55
C VAL A 227 14.55 -24.97 -55.21
N SER A 228 13.30 -24.88 -55.71
CA SER A 228 12.37 -23.89 -56.29
C SER A 228 11.04 -24.65 -56.54
N SER A 229 9.91 -23.92 -56.57
CA SER A 229 8.65 -24.16 -57.32
C SER A 229 7.78 -25.41 -57.04
N ASN A 230 6.54 -25.22 -56.57
CA ASN A 230 5.32 -25.24 -57.42
C ASN A 230 4.02 -25.13 -56.60
N ALA A 231 3.03 -24.51 -57.23
CA ALA A 231 1.69 -24.22 -56.74
C ALA A 231 0.75 -25.44 -56.70
N SER A 232 -0.26 -25.43 -55.82
CA SER A 232 -1.69 -25.41 -56.20
C SER A 232 -2.62 -25.57 -54.99
N THR A 233 -3.57 -24.64 -54.89
CA THR A 233 -5.01 -24.76 -54.57
C THR A 233 -5.53 -26.05 -53.95
N GLU A 234 -6.29 -25.94 -52.84
CA GLU A 234 -7.68 -26.42 -52.72
C GLU A 234 -8.25 -26.19 -51.30
N THR A 235 -9.29 -25.35 -51.22
CA THR A 235 -10.25 -25.28 -50.11
C THR A 235 -11.52 -26.01 -50.52
N PRO A 236 -12.19 -26.74 -49.60
CA PRO A 236 -13.62 -26.93 -49.69
C PRO A 236 -14.33 -26.28 -48.49
N PHE A 237 -15.16 -25.29 -48.82
CA PHE A 237 -16.48 -24.99 -48.23
C PHE A 237 -17.19 -26.25 -47.70
N LEU A 238 -18.12 -26.28 -46.73
CA LEU A 238 -19.28 -25.45 -46.34
C LEU A 238 -19.82 -26.21 -45.09
N GLY A 239 -20.32 -25.65 -44.00
CA GLY A 239 -21.49 -24.77 -43.92
C GLY A 239 -22.25 -25.00 -42.60
N HIS A 240 -22.86 -23.91 -42.10
CA HIS A 240 -24.05 -23.80 -41.23
C HIS A 240 -23.95 -24.26 -39.76
N HIS A 241 -24.48 -23.56 -38.75
CA HIS A 241 -25.31 -22.34 -38.59
C HIS A 241 -25.20 -21.97 -37.09
N VAL A 242 -24.80 -20.76 -36.66
CA VAL A 242 -25.67 -19.68 -36.14
C VAL A 242 -27.03 -20.21 -35.66
N ASP A 243 -27.37 -20.23 -34.36
CA ASP A 243 -27.86 -19.04 -33.65
C ASP A 243 -28.17 -19.25 -32.15
N GLN A 244 -28.31 -18.13 -31.44
CA GLN A 244 -29.05 -17.89 -30.18
C GLN A 244 -28.35 -18.02 -28.81
N HIS A 245 -27.97 -16.83 -28.30
CA HIS A 245 -28.35 -16.26 -27.00
C HIS A 245 -28.48 -17.21 -25.78
N THR A 246 -27.60 -17.03 -24.80
CA THR A 246 -28.03 -16.85 -23.40
C THR A 246 -26.97 -16.12 -22.60
N THR A 247 -27.31 -14.89 -22.22
CA THR A 247 -26.61 -14.06 -21.25
C THR A 247 -26.68 -14.74 -19.88
N ILE A 248 -25.58 -15.29 -19.38
CA ILE A 248 -25.51 -15.84 -18.02
C ILE A 248 -25.34 -14.67 -17.05
N ASN A 249 -26.45 -14.22 -16.47
CA ASN A 249 -26.46 -13.25 -15.37
C ASN A 249 -26.37 -14.01 -14.02
N PRO A 250 -25.31 -13.80 -13.21
CA PRO A 250 -25.08 -14.59 -11.99
C PRO A 250 -26.02 -14.26 -10.82
N PHE A 251 -26.98 -13.34 -10.96
CA PHE A 251 -27.85 -12.90 -9.86
C PHE A 251 -29.29 -13.45 -9.86
N LYS A 252 -29.66 -14.40 -10.75
CA LYS A 252 -31.00 -15.02 -10.70
C LYS A 252 -31.01 -16.31 -9.88
N LYS A 253 -31.50 -16.18 -8.64
CA LYS A 253 -31.88 -17.27 -7.73
C LYS A 253 -33.00 -18.12 -8.38
N ALA A 254 -32.73 -19.40 -8.62
CA ALA A 254 -33.77 -20.40 -8.85
C ALA A 254 -34.06 -21.11 -7.52
N ALA A 255 -35.25 -20.91 -6.98
CA ALA A 255 -35.75 -21.62 -5.81
C ALA A 255 -36.68 -22.75 -6.25
N SER A 256 -36.30 -24.00 -5.98
CA SER A 256 -37.17 -25.09 -5.49
C SER A 256 -36.43 -26.45 -5.54
N ASN A 257 -36.09 -26.98 -4.36
CA ASN A 257 -35.68 -28.37 -4.08
C ASN A 257 -36.88 -29.35 -4.28
N PRO A 258 -36.76 -30.71 -4.30
CA PRO A 258 -35.75 -31.51 -3.59
C PRO A 258 -35.24 -32.81 -4.27
N SER A 259 -34.23 -33.42 -3.61
CA SER A 259 -33.92 -34.86 -3.53
C SER A 259 -32.59 -35.35 -4.14
N ARG A 260 -31.78 -35.97 -3.26
CA ARG A 260 -30.70 -36.95 -3.48
C ARG A 260 -29.46 -36.41 -4.23
N SER A 261 -28.23 -36.59 -3.79
CA SER A 261 -27.65 -37.72 -3.06
C SER A 261 -26.36 -37.29 -2.34
N THR A 262 -26.15 -37.87 -1.16
CA THR A 262 -24.91 -37.83 -0.40
C THR A 262 -23.95 -38.86 -0.99
N ILE A 263 -22.81 -38.43 -1.54
CA ILE A 263 -21.74 -39.35 -1.98
C ILE A 263 -20.75 -39.48 -0.83
N ASN A 264 -20.74 -40.63 -0.15
CA ASN A 264 -19.76 -40.99 0.87
C ASN A 264 -18.81 -42.07 0.30
N PRO A 265 -17.48 -41.83 0.22
CA PRO A 265 -16.58 -42.64 -0.60
C PRO A 265 -15.97 -43.89 0.08
N PHE A 266 -16.46 -44.35 1.24
CA PHE A 266 -15.81 -45.46 1.98
C PHE A 266 -16.71 -46.65 2.35
N LYS A 267 -17.77 -46.95 1.58
CA LYS A 267 -18.44 -48.26 1.72
C LYS A 267 -17.73 -49.31 0.89
N LYS A 268 -17.09 -50.29 1.55
CA LYS A 268 -16.85 -51.63 1.00
C LYS A 268 -17.68 -52.63 1.80
N GLU A 269 -18.47 -53.41 1.07
CA GLU A 269 -19.30 -54.50 1.55
C GLU A 269 -18.45 -55.77 1.71
N HIS A 270 -18.58 -56.44 2.86
CA HIS A 270 -18.88 -57.87 2.99
C HIS A 270 -19.25 -58.18 4.45
#